data_AF-A0A4S2F0B6-F1
#
_entry.id   AF-A0A4S2F0B6-F1
#
_cell.length_a   1.000
_cell.length_b   1.000
_cell.length_c   1.000
_cell.angle_alpha   90.00
_cell.angle_beta   90.00
_cell.angle_gamma   90.00
#
_symmetry.space_group_name_H-M   'P 1'
#
loop_
_entity.id
_entity.type
_entity.pdbx_description
1 polymer ?
#
loop_
_entity_poly.entity_id
_entity_poly.type
_entity_poly.pdbx_seq_one_letter_code
_entity_poly.pdbx_strand_id
1 'polypeptide(L)'
;MEPLVDTSNTIGIKYTMPVGAEVIDAIEGDLHLGVDLEGGKEYIGIGSDKNDPTLPGEVCYWDDKGAVSRCWNWRDTIRTTVQSNTRASTLSIENLDPARAKELEQAFHEFCDLAERYLDANIVSRDIATKDHPVIPLGR
;
A
#
# COMPACT_ATOMS: atom_id res chain seq x y z
N MET A 1 -18.91 -2.30 1.17
CA MET A 1 -18.04 -1.43 0.36
C MET A 1 -17.39 -0.49 1.34
N GLU A 2 -16.07 -0.41 1.28
CA GLU A 2 -15.27 0.40 2.19
C GLU A 2 -14.96 1.73 1.47
N PRO A 3 -15.42 2.89 1.98
CA PRO A 3 -15.25 4.17 1.29
C PRO A 3 -13.81 4.51 0.91
N LEU A 4 -12.84 4.06 1.72
CA LEU A 4 -11.41 4.18 1.41
C LEU A 4 -11.06 3.38 0.15
N VAL A 5 -11.49 2.12 0.05
CA VAL A 5 -11.25 1.26 -1.11
C VAL A 5 -11.89 1.85 -2.36
N ASP A 6 -13.10 2.41 -2.26
CA ASP A 6 -13.78 3.05 -3.39
C ASP A 6 -13.02 4.30 -3.87
N THR A 7 -12.45 5.08 -2.95
CA THR A 7 -11.61 6.25 -3.26
C THR A 7 -10.31 5.83 -3.94
N SER A 8 -9.63 4.80 -3.41
CA SER A 8 -8.42 4.21 -4.01
C SER A 8 -8.67 3.69 -5.42
N ASN A 9 -9.76 2.95 -5.61
CA ASN A 9 -10.16 2.42 -6.92
C ASN A 9 -10.46 3.55 -7.91
N THR A 10 -11.11 4.63 -7.46
CA THR A 10 -11.40 5.80 -8.31
C THR A 10 -10.12 6.43 -8.84
N ILE A 11 -9.13 6.64 -7.97
CA ILE A 11 -7.81 7.17 -8.36
C ILE A 11 -7.07 6.20 -9.27
N GLY A 12 -7.04 4.91 -8.90
CA GLY A 12 -6.33 3.91 -9.68
C GLY A 12 -6.88 3.73 -11.09
N ILE A 13 -8.21 3.80 -11.25
CA ILE A 13 -8.86 3.78 -12.57
C ILE A 13 -8.58 5.06 -13.35
N LYS A 14 -8.71 6.24 -12.71
CA LYS A 14 -8.52 7.53 -13.36
C LYS A 14 -7.11 7.71 -13.91
N TYR A 15 -6.11 7.32 -13.11
CA TYR A 15 -4.70 7.52 -13.44
C TYR A 15 -4.03 6.25 -14.00
N THR A 16 -4.72 5.11 -14.06
CA THR A 16 -4.12 3.82 -14.46
C THR A 16 -2.82 3.55 -13.66
N MET A 17 -2.93 3.68 -12.34
CA MET A 17 -1.85 3.41 -11.39
C MET A 17 -2.41 2.48 -10.31
N PRO A 18 -1.67 1.45 -9.89
CA PRO A 18 -2.18 0.58 -8.85
C PRO A 18 -2.08 1.27 -7.49
N VAL A 19 -3.10 1.04 -6.66
CA VAL A 19 -3.24 1.67 -5.35
C VAL A 19 -3.47 0.59 -4.29
N GLY A 20 -2.60 0.55 -3.28
CA GLY A 20 -2.70 -0.34 -2.12
C GLY A 20 -3.21 0.41 -0.88
N ALA A 21 -3.88 -0.29 0.03
CA ALA A 21 -4.31 0.28 1.30
C ALA A 21 -4.21 -0.76 2.43
N GLU A 22 -3.44 -0.42 3.46
CA GLU A 22 -3.14 -1.34 4.55
C GLU A 22 -3.51 -0.71 5.90
N VAL A 23 -4.08 -1.51 6.80
CA VAL A 23 -4.34 -1.09 8.19
C VAL A 23 -3.00 -0.91 8.90
N ILE A 24 -2.69 0.32 9.33
CA ILE A 24 -1.38 0.63 9.91
C ILE A 24 -1.16 -0.10 11.25
N ASP A 25 -2.22 -0.28 12.03
CA ASP A 25 -2.18 -0.97 13.34
C ASP A 25 -1.88 -2.47 13.21
N ALA A 26 -2.03 -3.03 12.01
CA ALA A 26 -1.74 -4.43 11.74
C ALA A 26 -0.29 -4.67 11.30
N ILE A 27 0.47 -3.61 11.00
CA ILE A 27 1.88 -3.66 10.57
C ILE A 27 2.78 -3.83 11.79
N GLU A 28 3.64 -4.85 11.77
CA GLU A 28 4.61 -5.13 12.83
C GLU A 28 5.99 -4.60 12.44
N GLY A 29 6.54 -3.65 13.20
CA GLY A 29 7.80 -2.99 12.82
C GLY A 29 7.59 -2.03 11.64
N ASP A 30 8.56 -1.96 10.72
CA ASP A 30 8.52 -1.09 9.56
C ASP A 30 7.96 -1.81 8.32
N LEU A 31 7.26 -1.06 7.47
CA LEU A 31 6.81 -1.55 6.16
C LEU A 31 7.91 -1.32 5.14
N HIS A 32 8.47 -2.41 4.61
CA HIS A 32 9.53 -2.40 3.62
C HIS A 32 8.97 -2.70 2.23
N LEU A 33 9.53 -2.06 1.20
CA LEU A 33 9.34 -2.43 -0.21
C LEU A 33 10.70 -2.78 -0.81
N GLY A 34 10.78 -3.92 -1.49
CA GLY A 34 12.03 -4.36 -2.10
C GLY A 34 11.97 -5.76 -2.67
N VAL A 35 13.15 -6.30 -2.98
CA VAL A 35 13.31 -7.66 -3.52
C VAL A 35 13.63 -8.61 -2.38
N ASP A 36 12.77 -9.58 -2.15
CA ASP A 36 13.01 -10.67 -1.21
C ASP A 36 13.88 -11.74 -1.84
N LEU A 37 15.21 -11.63 -1.66
CA LEU A 37 16.16 -12.54 -2.29
C LEU A 37 16.03 -13.99 -1.84
N GLU A 38 15.59 -14.22 -0.60
CA GLU A 38 15.48 -15.56 -0.02
C GLU A 38 14.09 -16.18 -0.22
N GLY A 39 13.05 -15.34 -0.25
CA GLY A 39 11.66 -15.81 -0.22
C GLY A 39 11.24 -16.27 1.17
N GLY A 40 10.11 -16.96 1.25
CA GLY A 40 9.66 -17.65 2.47
C GLY A 40 8.96 -16.78 3.51
N LYS A 41 8.71 -15.50 3.24
CA LYS A 41 7.89 -14.66 4.12
C LYS A 41 6.46 -15.17 4.12
N GLU A 42 5.89 -15.39 5.30
CA GLU A 42 4.52 -15.87 5.44
C GLU A 42 3.53 -14.94 4.74
N TYR A 43 2.58 -15.50 4.01
CA TYR A 43 1.59 -14.74 3.27
C TYR A 43 0.32 -15.55 3.07
N ILE A 44 -0.80 -14.99 3.52
CA ILE A 44 -2.14 -15.50 3.20
C ILE A 44 -2.89 -14.37 2.50
N GLY A 45 -3.14 -14.53 1.20
CA GLY A 45 -3.78 -13.50 0.38
C GLY A 45 -5.29 -13.40 0.61
N ILE A 46 -5.86 -12.20 0.40
CA ILE A 46 -7.31 -11.96 0.51
C ILE A 46 -8.10 -12.98 -0.30
N GLY A 47 -9.02 -13.72 0.33
CA GLY A 47 -9.83 -14.76 -0.33
C GLY A 47 -9.16 -16.13 -0.42
N SER A 48 -8.06 -16.33 0.31
CA SER A 48 -7.43 -17.63 0.55
C SER A 48 -7.32 -17.92 2.04
N ASP A 49 -7.30 -19.20 2.39
CA ASP A 49 -6.98 -19.74 3.73
C ASP A 49 -5.61 -20.45 3.74
N LYS A 50 -4.92 -20.46 2.60
CA LYS A 50 -3.66 -21.17 2.41
C LYS A 50 -2.49 -20.20 2.52
N ASN A 51 -1.50 -20.58 3.31
CA ASN A 51 -0.19 -19.92 3.28
C ASN A 51 0.48 -20.15 1.92
N ASP A 52 0.90 -19.07 1.28
CA ASP A 52 1.59 -19.04 0.00
C ASP A 52 2.77 -18.07 0.10
N PRO A 53 3.88 -18.48 0.74
CA PRO A 53 5.00 -17.60 1.04
C PRO A 53 5.61 -16.93 -0.19
N THR A 54 6.35 -15.85 0.02
CA THR A 54 7.08 -15.16 -1.04
C THR A 54 8.05 -16.09 -1.77
N LEU A 55 8.26 -15.83 -3.06
CA LEU A 55 9.26 -16.55 -3.85
C LEU A 55 10.64 -15.88 -3.73
N PRO A 56 11.75 -16.63 -3.88
CA PRO A 56 13.08 -16.02 -4.00
C PRO A 56 13.14 -15.06 -5.19
N GLY A 57 13.61 -13.85 -4.96
CA GLY A 57 13.69 -12.76 -5.94
C GLY A 57 12.37 -12.03 -6.21
N GLU A 58 11.32 -12.27 -5.44
CA GLU A 58 10.03 -11.60 -5.60
C GLU A 58 10.08 -10.15 -5.07
N VAL A 59 9.46 -9.20 -5.78
CA VAL A 59 9.23 -7.86 -5.24
C VAL A 59 7.98 -7.91 -4.36
N CYS A 60 8.12 -7.51 -3.09
CA CYS A 60 7.01 -7.52 -2.15
C CYS A 60 7.09 -6.36 -1.16
N TYR A 61 5.95 -6.07 -0.55
CA TYR A 61 5.90 -5.37 0.71
C TYR A 61 5.99 -6.37 1.85
N TRP A 62 6.80 -6.10 2.87
CA TRP A 62 6.85 -6.94 4.07
C TRP A 62 7.10 -6.13 5.33
N ASP A 63 6.75 -6.74 6.45
CA ASP A 63 7.03 -6.24 7.79
C ASP A 63 7.68 -7.37 8.64
N ASP A 64 7.82 -7.18 9.94
CA ASP A 64 8.48 -8.16 10.82
C ASP A 64 7.76 -9.52 10.90
N LYS A 65 6.48 -9.57 10.48
CA LYS A 65 5.65 -10.77 10.55
C LYS A 65 5.61 -11.55 9.25
N GLY A 66 5.71 -10.88 8.10
CA GLY A 66 5.66 -11.54 6.81
C GLY A 66 5.33 -10.59 5.67
N ALA A 67 4.94 -11.15 4.53
CA ALA A 67 4.58 -10.32 3.39
C ALA A 67 3.22 -9.67 3.62
N VAL A 68 3.17 -8.39 3.29
CA VAL A 68 1.98 -7.53 3.36
C VAL A 68 1.28 -7.52 2.00
N SER A 69 2.05 -7.41 0.91
CA SER A 69 1.57 -7.53 -0.47
C SER A 69 2.66 -8.15 -1.34
N ARG A 70 2.28 -8.91 -2.36
CA ARG A 70 3.22 -9.62 -3.25
C ARG A 70 3.16 -9.07 -4.66
N CYS A 71 4.26 -9.19 -5.40
CA CYS A 71 4.42 -8.68 -6.76
C CYS A 71 4.03 -7.19 -6.82
N TRP A 72 4.71 -6.37 -6.01
CA TRP A 72 4.29 -5.01 -5.69
C TRP A 72 2.99 -4.99 -4.87
N ASN A 73 2.03 -4.11 -5.18
CA ASN A 73 0.71 -4.07 -4.56
C ASN A 73 -0.35 -4.94 -5.28
N TRP A 74 0.05 -6.03 -5.95
CA TRP A 74 -0.90 -6.85 -6.74
C TRP A 74 -1.98 -7.52 -5.89
N ARG A 75 -1.60 -8.06 -4.73
CA ARG A 75 -2.56 -8.68 -3.81
C ARG A 75 -2.05 -8.64 -2.38
N ASP A 76 -2.89 -8.07 -1.52
CA ASP A 76 -2.59 -7.90 -0.11
C ASP A 76 -2.91 -9.15 0.72
N THR A 77 -2.26 -9.25 1.87
CA THR A 77 -2.55 -10.26 2.87
C THR A 77 -3.84 -9.95 3.62
N ILE A 78 -4.55 -10.99 4.07
CA ILE A 78 -5.74 -10.86 4.92
C ILE A 78 -5.48 -10.10 6.22
N ARG A 79 -4.24 -10.14 6.72
CA ARG A 79 -3.86 -9.59 8.03
C ARG A 79 -3.95 -8.07 8.08
N THR A 80 -3.58 -7.40 6.99
CA THR A 80 -3.49 -5.93 6.89
C THR A 80 -4.62 -5.35 6.06
N THR A 81 -5.61 -6.15 5.70
CA THR A 81 -6.76 -5.73 4.90
C THR A 81 -7.61 -4.71 5.65
N VAL A 82 -7.94 -3.60 4.98
CA VAL A 82 -8.87 -2.59 5.51
C VAL A 82 -10.25 -3.20 5.79
N GLN A 83 -10.75 -2.94 7.00
CA GLN A 83 -12.09 -3.31 7.47
C GLN A 83 -12.92 -2.08 7.83
N SER A 84 -14.22 -2.25 8.00
CA SER A 84 -15.16 -1.16 8.33
C SER A 84 -14.90 -0.43 9.66
N ASN A 85 -14.14 -1.04 10.57
CA ASN A 85 -13.73 -0.45 11.85
C ASN A 85 -12.29 0.10 11.83
N THR A 86 -11.63 0.14 10.66
CA THR A 86 -10.27 0.66 10.52
C THR A 86 -10.24 2.14 10.89
N ARG A 87 -9.33 2.51 11.80
CA ARG A 87 -9.17 3.90 12.27
C ARG A 87 -7.99 4.62 11.63
N ALA A 88 -6.99 3.87 11.18
CA ALA A 88 -5.80 4.39 10.55
C ALA A 88 -5.30 3.41 9.49
N SER A 89 -4.94 3.96 8.33
CA SER A 89 -4.44 3.21 7.20
C SER A 89 -3.27 3.94 6.57
N THR A 90 -2.38 3.18 5.96
CA THR A 90 -1.45 3.69 4.93
C THR A 90 -2.05 3.45 3.55
N LEU A 91 -1.64 4.27 2.59
CA LEU A 91 -2.00 4.12 1.18
C LEU A 91 -0.75 4.31 0.32
N SER A 92 -0.57 3.41 -0.64
CA SER A 92 0.52 3.45 -1.62
C SER A 92 -0.06 3.63 -3.03
N ILE A 93 0.54 4.52 -3.83
CA ILE A 93 0.29 4.63 -5.27
C ILE A 93 1.61 4.37 -5.96
N GLU A 94 1.65 3.40 -6.88
CA GLU A 94 2.90 3.01 -7.51
C GLU A 94 3.02 3.52 -8.93
N ASN A 95 4.22 3.98 -9.28
CA ASN A 95 4.58 4.35 -10.63
C ASN A 95 5.97 3.83 -10.96
N LEU A 96 6.04 2.94 -11.97
CA LEU A 96 7.30 2.37 -12.46
C LEU A 96 7.86 3.12 -13.69
N ASP A 97 7.13 4.10 -14.21
CA ASP A 97 7.54 4.89 -15.37
C ASP A 97 7.97 6.31 -14.94
N PRO A 98 9.27 6.63 -14.93
CA PRO A 98 9.75 7.97 -14.57
C PRO A 98 9.12 9.10 -15.39
N ALA A 99 8.68 8.85 -16.64
CA ALA A 99 8.02 9.85 -17.46
C ALA A 99 6.67 10.31 -16.87
N ARG A 100 6.05 9.47 -16.03
CA ARG A 100 4.74 9.69 -15.40
C ARG A 100 4.83 10.25 -13.98
N ALA A 101 6.00 10.68 -13.53
CA ALA A 101 6.17 11.23 -12.17
C ALA A 101 5.19 12.39 -11.86
N LYS A 102 4.93 13.26 -12.84
CA LYS A 102 3.94 14.35 -12.67
C LYS A 102 2.50 13.84 -12.55
N GLU A 103 2.17 12.74 -13.23
CA GLU A 103 0.84 12.12 -13.10
C GLU A 103 0.70 11.47 -11.72
N LEU A 104 1.76 10.86 -11.18
CA LEU A 104 1.78 10.34 -9.81
C LEU A 104 1.52 11.45 -8.80
N GLU A 105 2.21 12.59 -8.91
CA GLU A 105 1.98 13.74 -8.03
C GLU A 105 0.52 14.24 -8.09
N GLN A 106 -0.07 14.28 -9.29
CA GLN A 106 -1.47 14.65 -9.47
C GLN A 106 -2.43 13.64 -8.84
N ALA A 107 -2.19 12.34 -9.07
CA ALA A 107 -2.97 11.25 -8.49
C ALA A 107 -2.92 11.28 -6.96
N PHE A 108 -1.73 11.52 -6.40
CA PHE A 108 -1.51 11.59 -4.97
C PHE A 108 -2.23 12.79 -4.33
N HIS A 109 -2.09 13.99 -4.92
CA HIS A 109 -2.80 15.17 -4.43
C HIS A 109 -4.32 15.02 -4.52
N GLU A 110 -4.84 14.49 -5.64
CA GLU A 110 -6.27 14.27 -5.78
C GLU A 110 -6.78 13.21 -4.79
N PHE A 111 -6.01 12.15 -4.55
CA PHE A 111 -6.36 11.17 -3.51
C PHE A 111 -6.50 11.85 -2.15
N CYS A 112 -5.52 12.68 -1.75
CA CYS A 112 -5.57 13.42 -0.49
C CYS A 112 -6.84 14.28 -0.39
N ASP A 113 -7.15 15.06 -1.44
CA ASP A 113 -8.34 15.91 -1.49
C ASP A 113 -9.65 15.11 -1.34
N LEU A 114 -9.73 13.93 -1.98
CA LEU A 114 -10.88 13.04 -1.89
C LEU A 114 -10.99 12.41 -0.49
N ALA A 115 -9.86 11.99 0.08
CA ALA A 115 -9.81 11.39 1.41
C ALA A 115 -10.27 12.37 2.49
N GLU A 116 -9.78 13.61 2.47
CA GLU A 116 -10.23 14.66 3.40
C GLU A 116 -11.71 14.98 3.21
N ARG A 117 -12.16 15.10 1.95
CA ARG A 117 -13.55 15.50 1.64
C ARG A 117 -14.59 14.44 1.95
N TYR A 118 -14.32 13.18 1.61
CA TYR A 118 -15.32 12.11 1.63
C TYR A 118 -15.14 11.14 2.79
N LEU A 119 -13.94 11.07 3.38
CA LEU A 119 -13.63 10.14 4.47
C LEU A 119 -13.39 10.86 5.81
N ASP A 120 -13.44 12.21 5.83
CA ASP A 120 -13.06 13.02 7.00
C ASP A 120 -11.67 12.64 7.53
N ALA A 121 -10.77 12.26 6.61
CA ALA A 121 -9.45 11.75 6.96
C ALA A 121 -8.53 12.87 7.44
N ASN A 122 -7.84 12.63 8.55
CA ASN A 122 -6.71 13.47 8.97
C ASN A 122 -5.41 12.89 8.42
N ILE A 123 -4.81 13.56 7.43
CA ILE A 123 -3.56 13.12 6.80
C ILE A 123 -2.37 13.50 7.69
N VAL A 124 -1.83 12.52 8.40
CA VAL A 124 -0.68 12.71 9.32
C VAL A 124 0.68 12.69 8.63
N SER A 125 0.77 12.04 7.47
CA SER A 125 1.97 11.99 6.64
C SER A 125 1.59 11.89 5.17
N ARG A 126 2.35 12.57 4.31
CA ARG A 126 2.22 12.53 2.85
C ARG A 126 3.59 12.76 2.24
N ASP A 127 4.06 11.83 1.43
CA ASP A 127 5.36 11.91 0.80
C ASP A 127 5.49 10.94 -0.38
N ILE A 128 6.49 11.15 -1.24
CA ILE A 128 6.77 10.29 -2.40
C ILE A 128 8.14 9.64 -2.21
N ALA A 129 8.14 8.32 -2.02
CA ALA A 129 9.37 7.56 -1.90
C ALA A 129 10.09 7.48 -3.26
N THR A 130 11.39 7.73 -3.24
CA THR A 130 12.26 7.57 -4.42
C THR A 130 13.56 6.88 -4.00
N LYS A 131 14.42 6.56 -4.97
CA LYS A 131 15.74 6.00 -4.66
C LYS A 131 16.58 6.95 -3.77
N ASP A 132 16.47 8.26 -3.99
CA ASP A 132 17.21 9.27 -3.25
C ASP A 132 16.48 9.72 -1.97
N HIS A 133 15.21 9.34 -1.83
CA HIS A 133 14.35 9.57 -0.66
C HIS A 133 13.60 8.28 -0.29
N PRO A 134 14.27 7.26 0.27
CA PRO A 134 13.72 5.90 0.36
C PRO A 134 12.92 5.61 1.63
N VAL A 135 12.80 6.58 2.55
CA VAL A 135 12.15 6.39 3.85
C VAL A 135 11.10 7.47 4.06
N ILE A 136 9.87 7.04 4.34
CA ILE A 136 8.74 7.92 4.68
C ILE A 136 8.33 7.64 6.13
N PRO A 137 8.32 8.64 7.03
CA PRO A 137 7.77 8.47 8.36
C PRO A 137 6.24 8.40 8.29
N LEU A 138 5.63 7.37 8.87
CA LEU A 138 4.17 7.21 8.88
C LEU A 138 3.45 8.02 9.98
N GLY A 139 4.18 8.79 10.79
CA GLY A 139 3.58 9.70 11.78
C GLY A 139 2.96 9.03 13.01
N ARG A 140 3.45 7.82 13.35
CA ARG A 140 3.12 7.07 14.57
C ARG A 140 4.07 7.38 15.72
#